data_AF-A0A8J3MG17-F1
#
_entry.id   AF-A0A8J3MG17-F1
#
_cell.length_a   1.000
_cell.length_b   1.000
_cell.length_c   1.000
_cell.angle_alpha   90.00
_cell.angle_beta   90.00
_cell.angle_gamma   90.00
#
_symmetry.space_group_name_H-M   'P 1'
#
loop_
_entity.id
_entity.type
_entity.pdbx_description
1 polymer ?
#
loop_
_entity_poly.entity_id
_entity_poly.type
_entity_poly.pdbx_seq_one_letter_code
_entity_poly.pdbx_strand_id
1 'polypeptide(L)'
;MPLSKKGTPQMRKPILALMLAALAGPLVAQTSPQVSNDLTVDMSPQQYRICNERPARPTWMDEIDPREAYKARTMMRLYELRSWQAIKSSGDCGCDIRFPPWDVASAEYEERFATSTQAEHTQARLALRDQQNQIAREVQDICEAQGTW
;
A
#
# COMPACT_ATOMS: atom_id res chain seq x y z
N MET A 1 14.49 -67.51 -36.12
CA MET A 1 15.67 -68.33 -36.46
C MET A 1 15.93 -68.23 -37.95
N PRO A 2 17.18 -68.19 -38.43
CA PRO A 2 18.41 -67.58 -37.87
C PRO A 2 19.00 -66.62 -38.95
N LEU A 3 20.13 -65.90 -38.85
CA LEU A 3 21.47 -66.10 -38.29
C LEU A 3 21.98 -64.71 -37.84
N SER A 4 22.41 -64.45 -36.62
CA SER A 4 23.61 -64.94 -35.92
C SER A 4 24.90 -64.91 -36.75
N LYS A 5 25.72 -63.87 -36.57
CA LYS A 5 27.18 -64.03 -36.54
C LYS A 5 27.82 -63.01 -35.59
N LYS A 6 28.40 -63.56 -34.53
CA LYS A 6 29.25 -62.95 -33.50
C LYS A 6 30.56 -62.43 -34.10
N GLY A 7 31.16 -61.44 -33.43
CA GLY A 7 32.60 -61.20 -33.54
C GLY A 7 33.07 -59.81 -33.10
N THR A 8 33.11 -59.55 -31.79
CA THR A 8 34.14 -58.67 -31.19
C THR A 8 35.35 -59.56 -30.90
N PRO A 9 36.60 -59.15 -31.14
CA PRO A 9 37.26 -58.22 -30.21
C PRO A 9 38.35 -57.32 -30.86
N GLN A 10 38.68 -56.19 -30.26
CA GLN A 10 40.03 -55.96 -29.72
C GLN A 10 40.17 -54.58 -29.11
N MET A 11 40.83 -54.63 -27.97
CA MET A 11 41.08 -53.63 -26.96
C MET A 11 42.36 -52.87 -27.29
N ARG A 12 42.34 -51.53 -27.24
CA ARG A 12 43.52 -50.75 -26.85
C ARG A 12 43.09 -49.62 -25.90
N LYS A 13 43.39 -49.84 -24.62
CA LYS A 13 43.50 -48.85 -23.53
C LYS A 13 44.69 -47.89 -23.83
N PRO A 14 44.99 -46.81 -23.07
CA PRO A 14 44.37 -46.31 -21.83
C PRO A 14 44.12 -44.78 -21.76
N ILE A 15 43.20 -44.44 -20.85
CA ILE A 15 43.16 -43.31 -19.89
C ILE A 15 44.31 -42.29 -19.99
N LEU A 16 43.97 -41.02 -20.24
CA LEU A 16 44.62 -39.89 -19.59
C LEU A 16 43.56 -38.82 -19.27
N ALA A 17 43.30 -38.65 -17.98
CA ALA A 17 42.45 -37.60 -17.45
C ALA A 17 43.16 -36.25 -17.57
N LEU A 18 42.50 -35.25 -18.14
CA LEU A 18 42.81 -33.84 -17.91
C LEU A 18 41.58 -33.19 -17.28
N MET A 19 41.60 -33.09 -15.95
CA MET A 19 40.81 -32.10 -15.23
C MET A 19 41.50 -30.75 -15.38
N LEU A 20 40.82 -29.75 -15.94
CA LEU A 20 41.17 -28.34 -15.78
C LEU A 20 40.00 -27.43 -16.16
N ALA A 21 39.78 -26.43 -15.30
CA ALA A 21 38.89 -25.27 -15.38
C ALA A 21 37.39 -25.56 -15.17
N ALA A 22 36.65 -24.88 -14.28
CA ALA A 22 36.89 -23.57 -13.68
C ALA A 22 36.26 -23.48 -12.28
N LEU A 23 36.93 -22.77 -11.39
CA LEU A 23 36.38 -22.24 -10.16
C LEU A 23 35.29 -21.22 -10.51
N ALA A 24 34.05 -21.67 -10.68
CA ALA A 24 32.89 -20.79 -10.59
C ALA A 24 32.51 -20.64 -9.12
N GLY A 25 33.24 -19.78 -8.40
CA GLY A 25 32.76 -19.29 -7.10
C GLY A 25 31.47 -18.50 -7.31
N PRO A 26 30.51 -18.53 -6.37
CA PRO A 26 29.30 -17.73 -6.47
C PRO A 26 29.67 -16.24 -6.37
N LEU A 27 29.67 -15.53 -7.50
CA LEU A 27 29.64 -14.07 -7.56
C LEU A 27 28.24 -13.57 -7.18
N VAL A 28 27.87 -13.78 -5.92
CA VAL A 28 26.75 -13.07 -5.27
C VAL A 28 27.23 -12.57 -3.91
N ALA A 29 28.34 -11.83 -3.93
CA ALA A 29 28.71 -10.98 -2.82
C ALA A 29 28.09 -9.59 -3.03
N GLN A 30 26.92 -9.41 -2.43
CA GLN A 30 26.46 -8.15 -1.82
C GLN A 30 26.38 -6.91 -2.73
N THR A 31 25.21 -6.67 -3.31
CA THR A 31 24.73 -5.30 -3.53
C THR A 31 23.57 -5.04 -2.58
N SER A 32 23.83 -5.10 -1.27
CA SER A 32 23.02 -4.33 -0.33
C SER A 32 23.12 -2.85 -0.75
N PRO A 33 22.01 -2.11 -0.78
CA PRO A 33 22.07 -0.67 -0.95
C PRO A 33 23.05 -0.11 0.08
N GLN A 34 23.97 0.74 -0.35
CA GLN A 34 24.88 1.43 0.56
C GLN A 34 24.00 2.28 1.49
N VAL A 35 23.90 1.88 2.76
CA VAL A 35 23.24 2.70 3.78
C VAL A 35 24.16 3.87 4.03
N SER A 36 23.80 5.04 3.51
CA SER A 36 24.54 6.27 3.75
C SER A 36 24.41 6.67 5.23
N ASN A 37 25.54 6.98 5.87
CA ASN A 37 25.55 7.65 7.18
C ASN A 37 25.43 9.17 7.07
N ASP A 38 25.11 9.66 5.87
CA ASP A 38 24.85 11.06 5.64
C ASP A 38 23.49 11.43 6.26
N LEU A 39 23.58 12.06 7.43
CA LEU A 39 22.44 12.59 8.18
C LEU A 39 22.05 14.00 7.72
N THR A 40 22.66 14.53 6.65
CA THR A 40 22.22 15.80 6.09
C THR A 40 20.83 15.61 5.50
N VAL A 41 19.85 16.21 6.18
CA VAL A 41 18.48 16.26 5.69
C VAL A 41 18.46 17.23 4.52
N ASP A 42 18.09 16.72 3.34
CA ASP A 42 17.75 17.60 2.21
C ASP A 42 16.53 18.43 2.60
N MET A 43 16.77 19.71 2.88
CA MET A 43 15.77 20.71 3.20
C MET A 43 15.15 21.31 1.93
N SER A 44 15.42 20.76 0.75
CA SER A 44 14.66 21.09 -0.45
C SER A 44 13.17 20.91 -0.12
N PRO A 45 12.30 21.90 -0.44
CA PRO A 45 10.88 21.75 -0.22
C PRO A 45 10.41 20.49 -0.95
N GLN A 46 10.02 19.45 -0.21
CA GLN A 46 9.29 18.33 -0.78
C GLN A 46 7.92 18.88 -1.19
N GLN A 47 7.87 19.40 -2.42
CA GLN A 47 6.77 20.23 -2.92
C GLN A 47 5.38 19.56 -2.85
N TYR A 48 5.26 18.24 -2.61
CA TYR A 48 3.98 17.53 -2.81
C TYR A 48 3.67 16.36 -1.87
N ARG A 49 4.06 16.39 -0.58
CA ARG A 49 3.56 15.33 0.35
C ARG A 49 2.89 15.83 1.64
N ILE A 50 3.12 17.07 2.04
CA ILE A 50 2.67 17.56 3.35
C ILE A 50 1.53 18.57 3.17
N CYS A 51 0.32 18.17 3.57
CA CYS A 51 -0.81 19.09 3.71
C CYS A 51 -0.75 19.76 5.08
N ASN A 52 -0.19 20.97 5.13
CA ASN A 52 -0.03 21.73 6.37
C ASN A 52 -1.36 22.33 6.87
N GLU A 53 -2.22 22.74 5.94
CA GLU A 53 -3.47 23.45 6.23
C GLU A 53 -4.66 22.48 6.31
N ARG A 54 -4.55 21.47 7.18
CA ARG A 54 -5.65 20.52 7.38
C ARG A 54 -6.77 21.16 8.21
N PRO A 55 -8.04 21.00 7.83
CA PRO A 55 -9.15 21.52 8.59
C PRO A 55 -9.20 20.85 9.98
N ALA A 56 -9.41 21.67 11.00
CA ALA A 56 -9.60 21.19 12.36
C ALA A 56 -10.79 20.23 12.42
N ARG A 57 -10.61 19.09 13.11
CA ARG A 57 -11.68 18.12 13.30
C ARG A 57 -12.76 18.68 14.23
N PRO A 58 -14.01 18.17 14.15
CA PRO A 58 -15.08 18.57 15.06
C PRO A 58 -14.68 18.36 16.53
N THR A 59 -14.85 19.39 17.36
CA THR A 59 -14.39 19.40 18.76
C THR A 59 -15.03 18.29 19.60
N TRP A 60 -16.28 17.91 19.32
CA TRP A 60 -16.93 16.81 20.03
C TRP A 60 -16.15 15.49 19.93
N MET A 61 -15.39 15.28 18.85
CA MET A 61 -14.56 14.09 18.68
C MET A 61 -13.34 14.10 19.60
N ASP A 62 -12.94 15.26 20.11
CA ASP A 62 -11.83 15.47 21.05
C ASP A 62 -12.30 15.29 22.49
N GLU A 63 -13.56 15.63 22.75
CA GLU A 63 -14.17 15.68 24.08
C GLU A 63 -15.04 14.44 24.39
N ILE A 64 -15.17 13.51 23.45
CA ILE A 64 -16.06 12.35 23.55
C ILE A 64 -15.70 11.43 24.74
N ASP A 65 -16.73 10.91 25.42
CA ASP A 65 -16.54 9.88 26.43
C ASP A 65 -15.84 8.65 25.80
N PRO A 66 -14.80 8.07 26.44
CA PRO A 66 -14.08 6.92 25.90
C PRO A 66 -14.98 5.71 25.55
N ARG A 67 -16.11 5.51 26.24
CA ARG A 67 -17.10 4.47 25.94
C ARG A 67 -17.83 4.75 24.63
N GLU A 68 -17.94 6.02 24.25
CA GLU A 68 -18.55 6.48 23.02
C GLU A 68 -17.57 6.69 21.86
N ALA A 69 -16.27 6.40 22.03
CA ALA A 69 -15.25 6.54 20.99
C ALA A 69 -15.58 5.83 19.65
N TYR A 70 -16.50 4.86 19.65
CA TYR A 70 -17.03 4.24 18.44
C TYR A 70 -17.71 5.23 17.49
N LYS A 71 -18.33 6.29 18.01
CA LYS A 71 -18.94 7.39 17.26
C LYS A 71 -17.88 8.14 16.45
N ALA A 72 -16.83 8.63 17.12
CA ALA A 72 -15.70 9.30 16.49
C ALA A 72 -15.00 8.42 15.44
N ARG A 73 -14.81 7.11 15.70
CA ARG A 73 -14.26 6.19 14.70
C ARG A 73 -15.13 6.05 13.45
N THR A 74 -16.45 6.12 13.59
CA THR A 74 -17.37 6.06 12.46
C THR A 74 -17.30 7.34 11.65
N MET A 75 -17.30 8.50 12.33
CA MET A 75 -17.12 9.80 11.70
C MET A 75 -15.80 9.90 10.92
N MET A 76 -14.69 9.47 11.50
CA MET A 76 -13.39 9.42 10.80
C MET A 76 -13.44 8.57 9.53
N ARG A 77 -14.04 7.38 9.61
CA ARG A 77 -14.10 6.47 8.45
C ARG A 77 -15.01 7.00 7.35
N LEU A 78 -16.11 7.64 7.73
CA LEU A 78 -17.01 8.30 6.79
C LEU A 78 -16.28 9.45 6.08
N TYR A 79 -15.65 10.35 6.83
CA TYR A 79 -14.87 11.47 6.28
C TYR A 79 -13.80 10.99 5.29
N GLU A 80 -13.05 9.94 5.65
CA GLU A 80 -12.02 9.37 4.80
C GLU A 80 -12.59 8.81 3.49
N LEU A 81 -13.72 8.08 3.55
CA LEU A 81 -14.40 7.59 2.36
C LEU A 81 -14.88 8.74 1.46
N ARG A 82 -15.45 9.80 2.03
CA ARG A 82 -15.93 10.95 1.26
C ARG A 82 -14.79 11.69 0.57
N SER A 83 -13.66 11.85 1.25
CA SER A 83 -12.42 12.35 0.64
C SER A 83 -11.98 11.49 -0.55
N TRP A 84 -11.96 10.16 -0.42
CA TRP A 84 -11.57 9.27 -1.51
C TRP A 84 -12.53 9.31 -2.69
N GLN A 85 -13.83 9.43 -2.43
CA GLN A 85 -14.84 9.63 -3.47
C GLN A 85 -14.67 10.98 -4.17
N ALA A 86 -14.29 12.03 -3.45
CA ALA A 86 -14.00 13.33 -4.03
C ALA A 86 -12.77 13.25 -4.95
N ILE A 87 -11.67 12.64 -4.51
CA ILE A 87 -10.45 12.42 -5.32
C ILE A 87 -10.80 11.65 -6.60
N LYS A 88 -11.51 10.52 -6.46
CA LYS A 88 -11.95 9.73 -7.60
C LYS A 88 -12.82 10.54 -8.57
N SER A 89 -13.73 11.35 -8.05
CA SER A 89 -14.66 12.13 -8.87
C SER A 89 -14.01 13.33 -9.56
N SER A 90 -13.04 13.98 -8.93
CA SER A 90 -12.35 15.16 -9.48
C SER A 90 -11.15 14.78 -10.35
N GLY A 91 -10.58 13.59 -10.12
CA GLY A 91 -9.27 13.23 -10.68
C GLY A 91 -8.11 14.00 -10.04
N ASP A 92 -8.33 14.65 -8.89
CA ASP A 92 -7.37 15.52 -8.21
C ASP A 92 -7.09 15.02 -6.79
N CYS A 93 -5.82 14.82 -6.45
CA CYS A 93 -5.35 14.41 -5.13
C CYS A 93 -4.66 15.55 -4.36
N GLY A 94 -4.92 16.80 -4.73
CA GLY A 94 -4.52 17.99 -3.99
C GLY A 94 -5.09 18.04 -2.57
N CYS A 95 -4.44 18.83 -1.70
CA CYS A 95 -4.75 18.86 -0.27
C CYS A 95 -6.20 19.25 0.05
N ASP A 96 -6.80 20.17 -0.72
CA ASP A 96 -8.18 20.63 -0.50
C ASP A 96 -9.21 19.52 -0.78
N ILE A 97 -8.89 18.62 -1.73
CA ILE A 97 -9.73 17.46 -2.07
C ILE A 97 -9.47 16.30 -1.11
N ARG A 98 -8.20 16.06 -0.74
CA ARG A 98 -7.81 14.98 0.17
C ARG A 98 -8.23 15.26 1.61
N PHE A 99 -8.25 16.51 2.03
CA PHE A 99 -8.65 16.95 3.37
C PHE A 99 -9.71 18.06 3.28
N PRO A 100 -10.93 17.72 2.80
CA PRO A 100 -11.99 18.71 2.64
C PRO A 100 -12.50 19.18 4.01
N PRO A 101 -13.26 20.29 4.07
CA PRO A 101 -13.97 20.68 5.27
C PRO A 101 -14.85 19.55 5.84
N TRP A 102 -15.08 19.57 7.15
CA TRP A 102 -15.77 18.49 7.85
C TRP A 102 -17.30 18.56 7.76
N ASP A 103 -17.85 19.68 7.27
CA ASP A 103 -19.28 19.98 7.25
C ASP A 103 -20.11 18.92 6.53
N VAL A 104 -19.70 18.51 5.34
CA VAL A 104 -20.42 17.49 4.54
C VAL A 104 -20.46 16.15 5.27
N ALA A 105 -19.31 15.68 5.74
CA ALA A 105 -19.25 14.42 6.49
C ALA A 105 -20.00 14.51 7.83
N SER A 106 -20.02 15.69 8.46
CA SER A 106 -20.66 15.88 9.76
C SER A 106 -22.17 15.87 9.62
N ALA A 107 -22.71 16.58 8.63
CA ALA A 107 -24.14 16.55 8.33
C ALA A 107 -24.62 15.12 8.03
N GLU A 108 -23.87 14.39 7.22
CA GLU A 108 -24.21 13.00 6.92
C GLU A 108 -24.09 12.08 8.16
N TYR A 109 -23.09 12.31 9.01
CA TYR A 109 -22.94 11.54 10.24
C TYR A 109 -24.11 11.74 11.19
N GLU A 110 -24.53 12.99 11.38
CA GLU A 110 -25.70 13.34 12.21
C GLU A 110 -26.97 12.67 11.68
N GLU A 111 -27.19 12.72 10.36
CA GLU A 111 -28.37 12.13 9.72
C GLU A 111 -28.41 10.60 9.87
N ARG A 112 -27.27 9.93 9.67
CA ARG A 112 -27.24 8.48 9.49
C ARG A 112 -26.86 7.69 10.72
N PHE A 113 -26.06 8.28 11.62
CA PHE A 113 -25.33 7.51 12.62
C PHE A 113 -25.43 8.06 14.05
N ALA A 114 -25.80 9.33 14.26
CA ALA A 114 -25.75 9.93 15.60
C ALA A 114 -26.58 9.18 16.66
N THR A 115 -27.72 8.61 16.25
CA THR A 115 -28.61 7.86 17.14
C THR A 115 -28.42 6.34 17.05
N SER A 116 -27.44 5.86 16.28
CA SER A 116 -27.18 4.43 16.11
C SER A 116 -26.53 3.82 17.36
N THR A 117 -26.82 2.54 17.57
CA THR A 117 -26.16 1.73 18.59
C THR A 117 -24.71 1.44 18.22
N GLN A 118 -23.91 1.07 19.22
CA GLN A 118 -22.51 0.66 18.99
C GLN A 118 -22.36 -0.52 18.00
N ALA A 119 -23.32 -1.45 18.01
CA ALA A 119 -23.34 -2.59 17.08
C ALA A 119 -23.56 -2.11 15.64
N GLU A 120 -24.52 -1.21 15.42
CA GLU A 120 -24.79 -0.60 14.11
C GLU A 120 -23.59 0.23 13.61
N HIS A 121 -22.93 1.00 14.49
CA HIS A 121 -21.67 1.68 14.14
C HIS A 121 -20.56 0.70 13.71
N THR A 122 -20.54 -0.51 14.26
CA THR A 122 -19.57 -1.52 13.84
C THR A 122 -19.89 -2.04 12.43
N GLN A 123 -21.15 -2.34 12.15
CA GLN A 123 -21.58 -2.75 10.81
C GLN A 123 -21.38 -1.63 9.78
N ALA A 124 -21.73 -0.39 10.14
CA ALA A 124 -21.53 0.78 9.28
C ALA A 124 -20.06 0.94 8.88
N ARG A 125 -19.12 0.81 9.82
CA ARG A 125 -17.69 0.92 9.51
C ARG A 125 -17.19 -0.19 8.60
N LEU A 126 -17.71 -1.41 8.72
CA LEU A 126 -17.40 -2.50 7.79
C LEU A 126 -17.87 -2.15 6.37
N ALA A 127 -19.13 -1.71 6.23
CA ALA A 127 -19.68 -1.31 4.94
C ALA A 127 -18.93 -0.13 4.31
N LEU A 128 -18.61 0.91 5.10
CA LEU A 128 -17.80 2.05 4.65
C LEU A 128 -16.40 1.61 4.21
N ARG A 129 -15.79 0.66 4.93
CA ARG A 129 -14.48 0.12 4.55
C ARG A 129 -14.55 -0.63 3.23
N ASP A 130 -15.57 -1.45 3.05
CA ASP A 130 -15.72 -2.23 1.82
C ASP A 130 -15.97 -1.32 0.61
N GLN A 131 -16.72 -0.22 0.78
CA GLN A 131 -16.86 0.82 -0.24
C GLN A 131 -15.53 1.51 -0.57
N GLN A 132 -14.73 1.85 0.46
CA GLN A 132 -13.41 2.45 0.22
C GLN A 132 -12.49 1.50 -0.55
N ASN A 133 -12.48 0.21 -0.20
CA ASN A 133 -11.68 -0.80 -0.88
C ASN A 133 -12.02 -0.94 -2.36
N GLN A 134 -13.28 -0.72 -2.75
CA GLN A 134 -13.72 -0.76 -4.16
C GLN A 134 -13.09 0.35 -5.01
N ILE A 135 -12.73 1.49 -4.41
CA ILE A 135 -12.16 2.64 -5.11
C ILE A 135 -10.66 2.85 -4.83
N ALA A 136 -10.07 1.99 -3.99
CA ALA A 136 -8.70 2.19 -3.48
C ALA A 136 -7.63 2.28 -4.56
N ARG A 137 -7.68 1.36 -5.52
CA ARG A 137 -6.70 1.32 -6.61
C ARG A 137 -6.79 2.55 -7.51
N GLU A 138 -7.99 2.97 -7.84
CA GLU A 138 -8.22 4.14 -8.69
C GLU A 138 -7.74 5.44 -8.02
N VAL A 139 -8.04 5.61 -6.73
CA VAL A 139 -7.52 6.76 -5.95
C VAL A 139 -5.99 6.71 -5.86
N GLN A 140 -5.40 5.53 -5.65
CA GLN A 140 -3.95 5.36 -5.67
C GLN A 140 -3.35 5.81 -7.00
N ASP A 141 -3.88 5.31 -8.12
CA ASP A 141 -3.38 5.64 -9.45
C ASP A 141 -3.44 7.17 -9.71
N ILE A 142 -4.52 7.84 -9.27
CA ILE A 142 -4.67 9.30 -9.37
C ILE A 142 -3.59 10.04 -8.56
N CYS A 143 -3.40 9.68 -7.30
CA CYS A 143 -2.45 10.34 -6.43
C CYS A 143 -0.99 10.05 -6.82
N GLU A 144 -0.68 8.84 -7.27
CA GLU A 144 0.65 8.48 -7.78
C GLU A 144 1.01 9.29 -9.03
N ALA A 145 0.07 9.46 -9.96
CA ALA A 145 0.26 10.28 -11.15
C ALA A 145 0.59 11.75 -10.85
N GLN A 146 0.18 12.23 -9.67
CA GLN A 146 0.42 13.60 -9.19
C GLN A 146 1.60 13.69 -8.21
N GLY A 147 2.22 12.56 -7.86
CA GLY A 147 3.31 12.50 -6.89
C GLY A 147 2.89 12.77 -5.44
N THR A 148 1.60 12.58 -5.12
CA THR A 148 0.96 12.94 -3.84
C THR A 148 0.44 11.74 -3.03
N TRP A 149 0.76 10.51 -3.45
CA TRP A 149 0.32 9.27 -2.76
C TRP A 149 0.87 9.13 -1.33
#